data_AF-F6HX60-F1
#
_entry.id   AF-F6HX60-F1
#
_cell.length_a   1.000
_cell.length_b   1.000
_cell.length_c   1.000
_cell.angle_alpha   90.00
_cell.angle_beta   90.00
_cell.angle_gamma   90.00
#
_symmetry.space_group_name_H-M   'P 1'
#
loop_
_entity.id
_entity.type
_entity.pdbx_description
1 polymer ?
#
loop_
_entity_poly.entity_id
_entity_poly.type
_entity_poly.pdbx_seq_one_letter_code
_entity_poly.pdbx_strand_id
1 'polypeptide(L)'
;MLAELARREKTSNIKLDPDINVFMKAVATEGQKKSVVTDHIMKILGLDICADIMVGDEMIRGIFGGQRKRVTTGEMLVGPSKALFMDEISTGLDNSTTCQIVNSLRQTIHILNGIAVISLFQPPLETCDFFYDIILLFDNFLQEVTSRKDHEQYWTLKNEPYRFAIAKEFVEAFQSFHVGEQLAKELATPINKAKSHPTALTTKKYGISKKELLVAYLSREHLLMKRNSFVYILKLIQLIIMALIAMTLFLRTHMHKCSMEDGIYGF
;
A
#
# COMPACT_ATOMS: atom_id res chain seq x y z
N MET A 1 18.67 -10.12 17.28
CA MET A 1 18.46 -9.20 16.13
C MET A 1 18.71 -7.73 16.49
N LEU A 2 17.98 -7.16 17.46
CA LEU A 2 18.07 -5.75 17.88
C LEU A 2 19.43 -5.28 18.40
N ALA A 3 20.17 -6.15 19.12
CA ALA A 3 21.49 -5.82 19.67
C ALA A 3 22.57 -5.65 18.60
N GLU A 4 22.49 -6.44 17.51
CA GLU A 4 23.43 -6.37 16.38
C GLU A 4 23.13 -5.15 15.47
N LEU A 5 21.85 -4.80 15.31
CA LEU A 5 21.40 -3.56 14.67
C LEU A 5 21.92 -2.33 15.42
N ALA A 6 21.70 -2.26 16.74
CA ALA A 6 22.16 -1.16 17.58
C ALA A 6 23.70 -1.01 17.56
N ARG A 7 24.44 -2.12 17.50
CA ARG A 7 25.90 -2.12 17.34
C ARG A 7 26.32 -1.51 16.00
N ARG A 8 25.67 -1.87 14.89
CA ARG A 8 25.97 -1.33 13.54
C ARG A 8 25.60 0.14 13.40
N GLU A 9 24.48 0.55 13.99
CA GLU A 9 24.05 1.96 14.03
C GLU A 9 25.08 2.84 14.75
N LYS A 10 25.65 2.33 15.85
CA LYS A 10 26.69 3.00 16.62
C LYS A 10 28.03 3.09 15.87
N THR A 11 28.41 2.04 15.13
CA THR A 11 29.63 2.03 14.30
C THR A 11 29.52 2.96 13.08
N SER A 12 28.33 3.13 12.51
CA SER A 12 28.10 3.98 11.34
C SER A 12 27.70 5.43 11.69
N ASN A 13 27.70 5.80 12.98
CA ASN A 13 27.32 7.12 13.48
C ASN A 13 25.97 7.64 12.93
N ILE A 14 24.99 6.74 12.76
CA ILE A 14 23.68 7.08 12.19
C ILE A 14 22.77 7.56 13.33
N LYS A 15 22.45 8.85 13.35
CA LYS A 15 21.48 9.43 14.29
C LYS A 15 20.06 9.16 13.79
N LEU A 16 19.45 8.09 14.29
CA LEU A 16 18.06 7.76 14.00
C LEU A 16 17.12 8.68 14.78
N ASP A 17 15.98 9.01 14.16
CA ASP A 17 14.84 9.62 14.86
C ASP A 17 14.45 8.71 16.05
N PRO A 18 14.43 9.24 17.29
CA PRO A 18 14.13 8.45 18.48
C PRO A 18 12.79 7.73 18.39
N ASP A 19 11.77 8.37 17.81
CA ASP A 19 10.41 7.84 17.75
C ASP A 19 10.31 6.71 16.73
N ILE A 20 10.95 6.89 15.57
CA ILE A 20 11.03 5.84 14.54
C ILE A 20 11.87 4.66 15.04
N ASN A 21 12.96 4.92 15.77
CA ASN A 21 13.81 3.87 16.32
C ASN A 21 13.07 3.09 17.41
N VAL A 22 12.39 3.76 18.33
CA VAL A 22 11.56 3.12 19.36
C VAL A 22 10.43 2.33 18.71
N PHE A 23 9.74 2.87 17.71
CA PHE A 23 8.70 2.17 16.97
C PHE A 23 9.24 0.92 16.27
N MET A 24 10.33 1.04 15.51
CA MET A 24 10.93 -0.09 14.79
C MET A 24 11.45 -1.16 15.76
N LYS A 25 12.00 -0.76 16.92
CA LYS A 25 12.45 -1.70 17.95
C LYS A 25 11.28 -2.37 18.67
N ALA A 26 10.18 -1.65 18.93
CA ALA A 26 8.96 -2.19 19.51
C ALA A 26 8.29 -3.20 18.58
N VAL A 27 8.22 -2.89 17.28
CA VAL A 27 7.68 -3.79 16.24
C VAL A 27 8.59 -5.02 16.02
N ALA A 28 9.90 -4.88 16.19
CA ALA A 28 10.88 -5.96 16.00
C ALA A 28 11.22 -6.74 17.28
N THR A 29 10.54 -6.50 18.40
CA THR A 29 10.76 -7.26 19.64
C THR A 29 10.13 -8.66 19.49
N GLU A 30 10.95 -9.63 19.13
CA GLU A 30 10.63 -11.06 19.04
C GLU A 30 10.19 -11.61 20.42
N GLY A 31 8.89 -11.56 20.71
CA GLY A 31 8.35 -12.11 21.95
C GLY A 31 6.84 -11.94 22.13
N GLN A 32 6.23 -10.92 21.53
CA GLN A 32 4.78 -10.79 21.48
C GLN A 32 4.24 -11.38 20.17
N LYS A 33 3.32 -12.35 20.26
CA LYS A 33 2.61 -12.93 19.09
C LYS A 33 1.82 -11.88 18.27
N LYS A 34 1.57 -10.69 18.83
CA LYS A 34 0.82 -9.60 18.23
C LYS A 34 1.53 -8.28 18.56
N SER A 35 1.81 -7.47 17.55
CA SER A 35 2.31 -6.11 17.75
C SER A 35 1.16 -5.25 18.27
N VAL A 36 1.38 -4.48 19.35
CA VAL A 36 0.39 -3.56 19.94
C VAL A 36 -0.20 -2.61 18.88
N VAL A 37 0.64 -2.18 17.93
CA VAL A 37 0.23 -1.32 16.82
C VAL A 37 -0.71 -2.05 15.86
N THR A 38 -0.39 -3.31 15.53
CA THR A 38 -1.23 -4.14 14.66
C THR A 38 -2.58 -4.42 15.30
N ASP A 39 -2.62 -4.75 16.60
CA ASP A 39 -3.87 -4.97 17.33
C ASP A 39 -4.74 -3.72 17.39
N HIS A 40 -4.11 -2.55 17.57
CA HIS A 40 -4.83 -1.28 17.55
C HIS A 40 -5.42 -0.98 16.17
N ILE A 41 -4.64 -1.15 15.10
CA ILE A 41 -5.11 -0.93 13.72
C ILE A 41 -6.23 -1.92 13.35
N MET A 42 -6.11 -3.19 13.73
CA MET A 42 -7.17 -4.18 13.49
C MET A 42 -8.49 -3.77 14.17
N LYS A 43 -8.43 -3.24 15.40
CA LYS A 43 -9.62 -2.75 16.10
C LYS A 43 -10.23 -1.52 15.44
N ILE A 44 -9.40 -0.54 15.05
CA ILE A 44 -9.86 0.68 14.36
C ILE A 44 -10.59 0.32 13.07
N LEU A 45 -10.06 -0.63 12.29
CA LEU A 45 -10.66 -1.05 11.02
C LEU A 45 -11.83 -2.05 11.17
N GLY A 46 -12.16 -2.46 12.40
CA GLY A 46 -13.20 -3.47 12.67
C GLY A 46 -12.87 -4.84 12.05
N LEU A 47 -11.59 -5.21 12.05
CA LEU A 47 -11.08 -6.49 11.56
C LEU A 47 -10.91 -7.53 12.68
N ASP A 48 -11.24 -7.17 13.91
CA ASP A 48 -11.19 -8.04 15.09
C ASP A 48 -12.05 -9.29 14.93
N ILE A 49 -13.25 -9.15 14.35
CA ILE A 49 -14.17 -10.26 14.07
C ILE A 49 -13.61 -11.27 13.06
N CYS A 50 -12.64 -10.88 12.22
CA CYS A 50 -12.07 -11.74 11.19
C CYS A 50 -10.57 -11.98 11.35
N ALA A 51 -9.99 -11.65 12.51
CA ALA A 51 -8.54 -11.72 12.75
C ALA A 51 -7.94 -13.10 12.48
N ASP A 52 -8.65 -14.18 12.83
CA ASP A 52 -8.19 -15.56 12.67
C ASP A 52 -8.80 -16.26 11.43
N ILE A 53 -9.56 -15.53 10.61
CA ILE A 53 -10.19 -16.05 9.40
C ILE A 53 -9.21 -15.94 8.22
N MET A 54 -9.21 -16.95 7.33
CA MET A 54 -8.42 -16.88 6.10
C MET A 54 -8.95 -15.79 5.17
N VAL A 55 -8.07 -14.89 4.70
CA VAL A 55 -8.43 -13.84 3.72
C VAL A 55 -9.02 -14.43 2.43
N GLY A 56 -8.51 -15.58 2.01
CA GLY A 56 -8.96 -16.30 0.81
C GLY A 56 -8.33 -15.77 -0.48
N ASP A 57 -8.51 -16.54 -1.54
CA ASP A 57 -8.10 -16.21 -2.91
C ASP A 57 -9.30 -16.39 -3.86
N GLU A 58 -9.04 -16.47 -5.17
CA GLU A 58 -10.11 -16.65 -6.17
C GLU A 58 -10.73 -18.05 -6.12
N MET A 59 -9.98 -19.05 -5.66
CA MET A 59 -10.37 -20.46 -5.60
C MET A 59 -10.92 -20.86 -4.22
N ILE A 60 -10.50 -20.17 -3.16
CA ILE A 60 -10.83 -20.45 -1.76
C ILE A 60 -11.55 -19.24 -1.18
N ARG A 61 -12.83 -19.44 -0.83
CA ARG A 61 -13.64 -18.43 -0.17
C ARG A 61 -13.03 -18.07 1.19
N GLY A 62 -12.78 -16.78 1.38
CA GLY A 62 -12.32 -16.21 2.64
C GLY A 62 -13.20 -15.07 3.13
N ILE A 63 -12.59 -13.98 3.57
CA ILE A 63 -13.29 -12.79 4.08
C ILE A 63 -14.02 -12.04 2.96
N PHE A 64 -15.03 -11.24 3.33
CA PHE A 64 -15.83 -10.47 2.38
C PHE A 64 -15.01 -9.38 1.68
N GLY A 65 -15.41 -8.97 0.47
CA GLY A 65 -14.67 -7.99 -0.34
C GLY A 65 -14.36 -6.68 0.40
N GLY A 66 -15.33 -6.13 1.13
CA GLY A 66 -15.11 -4.95 1.97
C GLY A 66 -14.11 -5.16 3.10
N GLN A 67 -14.08 -6.36 3.70
CA GLN A 67 -13.09 -6.74 4.71
C GLN A 67 -11.70 -6.91 4.07
N ARG A 68 -11.59 -7.48 2.86
CA ARG A 68 -10.32 -7.56 2.11
C ARG A 68 -9.73 -6.17 1.88
N LYS A 69 -10.55 -5.20 1.47
CA LYS A 69 -10.10 -3.82 1.24
C LYS A 69 -9.59 -3.16 2.52
N ARG A 70 -10.30 -3.35 3.64
CA ARG A 70 -9.85 -2.91 4.97
C ARG A 70 -8.52 -3.56 5.38
N VAL A 71 -8.31 -4.85 5.11
CA VAL A 71 -7.03 -5.53 5.39
C VAL A 71 -5.89 -4.90 4.58
N THR A 72 -6.10 -4.62 3.29
CA THR A 72 -5.10 -3.93 2.45
C THR A 72 -4.79 -2.53 3.01
N THR A 73 -5.80 -1.77 3.41
CA THR A 73 -5.59 -0.48 4.10
C THR A 73 -4.77 -0.66 5.37
N GLY A 74 -5.11 -1.65 6.20
CA GLY A 74 -4.40 -1.97 7.44
C GLY A 74 -2.93 -2.33 7.21
N GLU A 75 -2.62 -3.09 6.16
CA GLU A 75 -1.23 -3.39 5.78
C GLU A 75 -0.42 -2.12 5.51
N MET A 76 -1.01 -1.13 4.82
CA MET A 76 -0.34 0.15 4.54
C MET A 76 -0.19 1.03 5.79
N LEU A 77 -1.13 0.94 6.73
CA LEU A 77 -1.11 1.69 8.00
C LEU A 77 -0.13 1.10 9.01
N VAL A 78 0.09 -0.22 8.98
CA VAL A 78 1.05 -0.91 9.85
C VAL A 78 2.47 -0.64 9.33
N GLY A 79 3.04 0.49 9.76
CA GLY A 79 4.41 0.86 9.43
C GLY A 79 4.75 2.28 9.90
N PRO A 80 6.03 2.69 9.87
CA PRO A 80 6.47 4.03 10.26
C PRO A 80 6.18 5.08 9.17
N SER A 81 5.01 5.02 8.53
CA SER A 81 4.64 5.90 7.43
C SER A 81 4.06 7.20 7.99
N LYS A 82 4.81 8.31 7.88
CA LYS A 82 4.32 9.65 8.24
C LYS A 82 3.46 10.29 7.13
N ALA A 83 3.53 9.78 5.91
CA ALA A 83 2.73 10.24 4.77
C ALA A 83 2.08 9.03 4.07
N LEU A 84 0.77 9.10 3.85
CA LEU A 84 -0.04 8.05 3.23
C LEU A 84 -0.67 8.59 1.95
N PHE A 85 -0.54 7.84 0.86
CA PHE A 85 -1.19 8.15 -0.41
C PHE A 85 -2.11 6.99 -0.75
N MET A 86 -3.39 7.28 -0.90
CA MET A 86 -4.43 6.27 -1.07
C MET A 86 -5.28 6.61 -2.28
N ASP A 87 -5.25 5.74 -3.28
CA ASP A 87 -5.99 5.94 -4.52
C ASP A 87 -7.26 5.10 -4.56
N GLU A 88 -8.36 5.71 -5.00
CA GLU A 88 -9.67 5.09 -5.23
C GLU A 88 -10.16 4.10 -4.13
N ILE A 89 -10.03 4.50 -2.86
CA ILE A 89 -10.35 3.59 -1.75
C ILE A 89 -11.86 3.29 -1.62
N SER A 90 -12.74 4.06 -2.26
CA SER A 90 -14.19 3.83 -2.27
C SER A 90 -14.66 2.83 -3.34
N THR A 91 -13.86 2.54 -4.37
CA THR A 91 -14.31 1.72 -5.52
C THR A 91 -14.74 0.30 -5.10
N GLY A 92 -15.97 -0.09 -5.46
CA GLY A 92 -16.52 -1.41 -5.14
C GLY A 92 -17.00 -1.59 -3.70
N LEU A 93 -17.16 -0.50 -2.95
CA LEU A 93 -17.72 -0.49 -1.59
C LEU A 93 -19.08 0.21 -1.56
N ASP A 94 -19.89 -0.15 -0.57
CA ASP A 94 -21.08 0.59 -0.22
C ASP A 94 -20.71 1.90 0.53
N ASN A 95 -21.63 2.87 0.53
CA ASN A 95 -21.41 4.18 1.17
C ASN A 95 -21.12 4.04 2.67
N SER A 96 -21.78 3.11 3.37
CA SER A 96 -21.60 2.94 4.82
C SER A 96 -20.21 2.41 5.16
N THR A 97 -19.71 1.44 4.39
CA THR A 97 -18.34 0.93 4.53
C THR A 97 -17.31 2.00 4.17
N THR A 98 -17.58 2.82 3.14
CA THR A 98 -16.69 3.92 2.76
C THR A 98 -16.56 4.95 3.89
N CYS A 99 -17.68 5.41 4.47
CA CYS A 99 -17.67 6.30 5.63
C CYS A 99 -16.88 5.71 6.80
N GLN A 100 -17.08 4.42 7.11
CA GLN A 100 -16.35 3.75 8.20
C GLN A 100 -14.83 3.73 7.95
N ILE A 101 -14.39 3.44 6.73
CA ILE A 101 -12.97 3.39 6.37
C ILE A 101 -12.35 4.78 6.46
N VAL A 102 -13.01 5.81 5.92
CA VAL A 102 -12.48 7.19 5.95
C VAL A 102 -12.38 7.70 7.39
N ASN A 103 -13.40 7.44 8.23
CA ASN A 103 -13.34 7.81 9.63
C ASN A 103 -12.21 7.08 10.39
N SER A 104 -12.00 5.79 10.10
CA SER A 104 -10.91 4.99 10.66
C SER A 104 -9.53 5.53 10.27
N LEU A 105 -9.39 5.96 9.01
CA LEU A 105 -8.17 6.60 8.50
C LEU A 105 -7.91 7.93 9.20
N ARG A 106 -8.93 8.78 9.33
CA ARG A 106 -8.85 10.05 10.04
C ARG A 106 -8.35 9.87 11.47
N GLN A 107 -8.90 8.90 12.22
CA GLN A 107 -8.44 8.58 13.57
C GLN A 107 -6.98 8.12 13.59
N THR A 108 -6.59 7.26 12.65
CA THR A 108 -5.22 6.75 12.57
C THR A 108 -4.22 7.86 12.28
N ILE A 109 -4.53 8.75 11.34
CA ILE A 109 -3.69 9.92 10.99
C ILE A 109 -3.52 10.84 12.19
N HIS A 110 -4.61 11.09 12.94
CA HIS A 110 -4.58 11.92 14.15
C HIS A 110 -3.70 11.29 15.26
N ILE A 111 -3.78 9.98 15.46
CA ILE A 111 -2.99 9.27 16.48
C ILE A 111 -1.51 9.20 16.10
N LEU A 112 -1.20 8.92 14.83
CA LEU A 112 0.18 8.78 14.35
C LEU A 112 0.83 10.12 13.95
N ASN A 113 0.08 11.22 14.06
CA ASN A 113 0.49 12.56 13.60
C ASN A 113 1.06 12.53 12.17
N GLY A 114 0.33 11.88 11.27
CA GLY A 114 0.70 11.72 9.87
C GLY A 114 -0.05 12.68 8.94
N ILE A 115 0.24 12.57 7.65
CA ILE A 115 -0.51 13.22 6.57
C ILE A 115 -1.06 12.13 5.66
N ALA A 116 -2.31 12.28 5.20
CA ALA A 116 -2.82 11.41 4.14
C ALA A 116 -3.45 12.22 3.01
N VAL A 117 -3.20 11.77 1.79
CA VAL A 117 -3.87 12.23 0.57
C VAL A 117 -4.68 11.06 0.05
N ILE A 118 -5.99 11.26 -0.03
CA ILE A 118 -6.95 10.21 -0.40
C ILE A 118 -7.73 10.66 -1.62
N SER A 119 -7.76 9.82 -2.65
CA SER A 119 -8.63 9.96 -3.82
C SER A 119 -9.92 9.18 -3.60
N LEU A 120 -11.06 9.83 -3.83
CA LEU A 120 -12.39 9.24 -3.73
C LEU A 120 -13.18 9.51 -5.01
N PHE A 121 -13.71 8.45 -5.62
CA PHE A 121 -14.63 8.58 -6.75
C PHE A 121 -16.05 8.81 -6.22
N GLN A 122 -16.61 9.99 -6.53
CA GLN A 122 -17.99 10.39 -6.20
C GLN A 122 -18.43 10.09 -4.75
N PRO A 123 -17.71 10.60 -3.72
CA PRO A 123 -18.06 10.32 -2.33
C PRO A 123 -19.38 11.00 -1.92
N PRO A 124 -20.17 10.38 -1.02
CA PRO A 124 -21.32 11.05 -0.42
C PRO A 124 -20.85 12.22 0.48
N LEU A 125 -21.71 13.24 0.62
CA LEU A 125 -21.44 14.46 1.42
C LEU A 125 -20.95 14.14 2.84
N GLU A 126 -21.54 13.13 3.48
CA GLU A 126 -21.15 12.68 4.82
C GLU A 126 -19.68 12.25 4.90
N THR A 127 -19.14 11.67 3.81
CA THR A 127 -17.73 11.27 3.76
C THR A 127 -16.81 12.47 3.59
N CYS A 128 -17.25 13.48 2.82
CA CYS A 128 -16.49 14.71 2.61
C CYS A 128 -16.26 15.47 3.92
N ASP A 129 -17.21 15.43 4.84
CA ASP A 129 -17.12 16.13 6.14
C ASP A 129 -16.00 15.61 7.06
N PHE A 130 -15.41 14.45 6.77
CA PHE A 130 -14.28 13.91 7.54
C PHE A 130 -12.92 14.52 7.13
N PHE A 131 -12.84 15.18 5.98
CA PHE A 131 -11.60 15.72 5.46
C PHE A 131 -11.32 17.12 6.02
N TYR A 132 -10.04 17.39 6.29
CA TYR A 132 -9.59 18.73 6.65
C TYR A 132 -9.63 19.66 5.43
N ASP A 133 -9.07 19.18 4.32
CA ASP A 133 -9.03 19.89 3.03
C ASP A 133 -9.56 18.98 1.92
N ILE A 134 -10.33 19.54 0.98
CA ILE A 134 -10.87 18.82 -0.18
C ILE A 134 -10.36 19.48 -1.45
N ILE A 135 -9.73 18.66 -2.29
CA ILE A 135 -9.24 19.06 -3.61
C ILE A 135 -10.15 18.41 -4.66
N LEU A 136 -10.85 19.22 -5.45
CA LEU A 136 -11.59 18.77 -6.62
C LEU A 136 -10.71 18.90 -7.87
N LEU A 137 -10.64 17.82 -8.63
CA LEU A 137 -9.98 17.78 -9.93
C LEU A 137 -11.06 17.76 -11.01
N PHE A 138 -11.10 18.80 -11.86
CA PHE A 138 -12.03 18.87 -13.00
C PHE A 138 -11.25 19.15 -14.28
N ASP A 139 -11.28 18.23 -15.26
CA ASP A 139 -10.69 18.42 -16.60
C ASP A 139 -9.27 19.02 -16.58
N ASN A 140 -8.39 18.46 -15.72
CA ASN A 140 -7.02 18.91 -15.44
C ASN A 140 -6.85 20.22 -14.64
N PHE A 141 -7.92 20.77 -14.09
CA PHE A 141 -7.89 21.90 -13.16
C PHE A 141 -7.99 21.43 -11.71
N LEU A 142 -7.14 21.97 -10.85
CA LEU A 142 -7.14 21.74 -9.41
C LEU A 142 -7.92 22.87 -8.74
N GLN A 143 -9.10 22.57 -8.22
CA GLN A 143 -9.90 23.49 -7.41
C GLN A 143 -9.89 22.99 -5.97
N GLU A 144 -9.25 23.73 -5.07
CA GLU A 144 -9.46 23.52 -3.64
C GLU A 144 -10.88 23.97 -3.30
N VAL A 145 -11.72 23.04 -2.84
CA VAL A 145 -13.10 23.32 -2.47
C VAL A 145 -13.18 23.18 -0.97
N THR A 146 -12.97 24.30 -0.28
CA THR A 146 -13.48 24.47 1.08
C THR A 146 -14.98 24.18 1.08
N SER A 147 -15.47 23.53 2.15
CA SER A 147 -16.85 23.03 2.26
C SER A 147 -17.90 24.08 1.84
N ARG A 148 -19.00 23.64 1.20
CA ARG A 148 -20.06 24.52 0.70
C ARG A 148 -20.72 25.37 1.80
N LYS A 149 -20.65 24.95 3.06
CA LYS A 149 -21.11 25.72 4.24
C LYS A 149 -20.13 26.79 4.70
N ASP A 150 -18.86 26.66 4.34
CA ASP A 150 -17.79 27.55 4.79
C ASP A 150 -17.39 28.57 3.71
N HIS A 151 -17.76 28.35 2.45
CA HIS A 151 -17.50 29.30 1.35
C HIS A 151 -18.06 30.71 1.60
N GLU A 152 -19.24 30.83 2.22
CA GLU A 152 -19.81 32.15 2.56
C GLU A 152 -18.98 32.87 3.64
N GLN A 153 -18.35 32.12 4.55
CA GLN A 153 -17.54 32.71 5.63
C GLN A 153 -16.23 33.31 5.11
N TYR A 154 -15.72 32.79 3.99
CA TYR A 154 -14.56 33.34 3.29
C TYR A 154 -14.92 34.42 2.27
N TRP A 155 -16.21 34.72 2.08
CA TRP A 155 -16.67 35.80 1.21
C TRP A 155 -16.32 37.16 1.84
N THR A 156 -15.26 37.77 1.34
CA THR A 156 -14.76 39.06 1.83
C THR A 156 -15.65 40.24 1.41
N LEU A 157 -16.41 40.10 0.32
CA LEU A 157 -17.27 41.15 -0.23
C LEU A 157 -18.68 41.09 0.37
N LYS A 158 -18.82 41.47 1.64
CA LYS A 158 -20.12 41.48 2.37
C LYS A 158 -21.24 42.32 1.73
N ASN A 159 -20.89 43.19 0.76
CA ASN A 159 -21.83 44.10 0.09
C ASN A 159 -22.34 43.57 -1.26
N GLU A 160 -21.82 42.44 -1.76
CA GLU A 160 -22.21 41.84 -3.03
C GLU A 160 -22.95 40.52 -2.77
N PRO A 161 -24.02 40.21 -3.54
CA PRO A 161 -24.69 38.92 -3.42
C PRO A 161 -23.70 37.80 -3.75
N TYR A 162 -23.72 36.75 -2.93
CA TYR A 162 -22.87 35.58 -3.11
C TYR A 162 -23.00 35.05 -4.55
N ARG A 163 -21.87 35.03 -5.27
CA ARG A 163 -21.77 34.51 -6.63
C ARG A 163 -20.90 33.27 -6.61
N PHE A 164 -21.46 32.13 -7.01
CA PHE A 164 -20.70 30.91 -7.19
C PHE A 164 -19.66 31.11 -8.30
N ALA A 165 -18.37 31.05 -7.93
CA ALA A 165 -17.27 31.13 -8.89
C ALA A 165 -16.98 29.75 -9.47
N ILE A 166 -16.88 29.67 -10.80
CA ILE A 166 -16.50 28.45 -11.51
C ILE A 166 -14.99 28.26 -11.35
N ALA A 167 -14.53 27.01 -11.20
CA ALA A 167 -13.13 26.63 -11.04
C ALA A 167 -12.18 27.37 -11.99
N LYS A 168 -12.57 27.46 -13.27
CA LYS A 168 -11.79 28.10 -14.31
C LYS A 168 -11.56 29.59 -14.04
N GLU A 169 -12.61 30.32 -13.67
CA GLU A 169 -12.51 31.75 -13.32
C GLU A 169 -11.63 31.95 -12.08
N PHE A 170 -11.76 31.05 -11.09
CA PHE A 170 -10.94 31.09 -9.88
C PHE A 170 -9.46 30.82 -10.18
N VAL A 171 -9.14 29.84 -11.02
CA VAL A 171 -7.75 29.51 -11.39
C VAL A 171 -7.12 30.66 -12.17
N GLU A 172 -7.83 31.23 -13.15
CA GLU A 172 -7.36 32.39 -13.91
C GLU A 172 -7.13 33.61 -12.99
N ALA A 173 -8.03 33.84 -12.03
CA ALA A 173 -7.89 34.88 -11.02
C ALA A 173 -6.74 34.60 -10.06
N PHE A 174 -6.56 33.35 -9.60
CA PHE A 174 -5.50 32.97 -8.67
C PHE A 174 -4.12 33.06 -9.32
N GLN A 175 -3.99 32.61 -10.58
CA GLN A 175 -2.75 32.72 -11.35
C GLN A 175 -2.34 34.16 -11.62
N SER A 176 -3.30 35.07 -11.79
CA SER A 176 -3.05 36.50 -11.95
C SER A 176 -2.88 37.25 -10.62
N PHE A 177 -3.29 36.63 -9.51
CA PHE A 177 -3.14 37.19 -8.17
C PHE A 177 -1.70 37.02 -7.66
N HIS A 178 -1.17 38.04 -7.00
CA HIS A 178 0.20 38.08 -6.51
C HIS A 178 0.60 36.86 -5.65
N VAL A 179 -0.31 36.30 -4.85
CA VAL A 179 -0.06 35.08 -4.05
C VAL A 179 0.14 33.86 -4.94
N GLY A 180 -0.68 33.68 -5.98
CA GLY A 180 -0.53 32.56 -6.91
C GLY A 180 0.73 32.70 -7.75
N GLU A 181 1.10 33.92 -8.15
CA GLU A 181 2.36 34.20 -8.85
C GLU A 181 3.58 33.91 -7.94
N GLN A 182 3.50 34.29 -6.66
CA GLN A 182 4.55 33.99 -5.68
C GLN A 182 4.68 32.49 -5.42
N LEU A 183 3.56 31.79 -5.22
CA LEU A 183 3.53 30.34 -5.02
C LEU A 183 4.09 29.60 -6.25
N ALA A 184 3.75 30.05 -7.45
CA ALA A 184 4.31 29.49 -8.68
C ALA A 184 5.83 29.69 -8.76
N LYS A 185 6.34 30.86 -8.35
CA LYS A 185 7.79 31.12 -8.24
C LYS A 185 8.45 30.24 -7.19
N GLU A 186 7.82 30.07 -6.02
CA GLU A 186 8.32 29.21 -4.94
C GLU A 186 8.38 27.74 -5.36
N LEU A 187 7.32 27.21 -5.98
CA LEU A 187 7.27 25.85 -6.51
C LEU A 187 8.23 25.62 -7.69
N ALA A 188 8.49 26.66 -8.49
CA ALA A 188 9.47 26.61 -9.58
C ALA A 188 10.92 26.52 -9.06
N THR A 189 11.18 26.94 -7.81
CA THR A 189 12.50 26.73 -7.22
C THR A 189 12.65 25.27 -6.76
N PRO A 190 13.65 24.53 -7.27
CA PRO A 190 13.85 23.15 -6.85
C PRO A 190 14.18 23.11 -5.35
N ILE A 191 13.41 22.31 -4.60
CA ILE A 191 13.57 22.14 -3.16
C ILE A 191 15.02 21.76 -2.85
N ASN A 192 15.72 22.63 -2.14
CA ASN A 192 17.11 22.40 -1.76
C ASN A 192 17.18 21.38 -0.60
N LYS A 193 17.47 20.13 -0.94
CA LYS A 193 17.62 19.01 0.01
C LYS A 193 18.60 19.29 1.15
N ALA A 194 19.56 20.21 0.99
CA ALA A 194 20.52 20.58 2.03
C ALA A 194 19.95 21.47 3.13
N LYS A 195 18.85 22.19 2.87
CA LYS A 195 18.13 23.01 3.88
C LYS A 195 17.05 22.23 4.62
N SER A 196 16.63 21.08 4.08
CA SER A 196 15.66 20.20 4.73
C SER A 196 16.32 19.41 5.86
N HIS A 197 15.59 19.17 6.95
CA HIS A 197 16.07 18.31 8.02
C HIS A 197 16.40 16.92 7.43
N PRO A 198 17.58 16.34 7.66
CA PRO A 198 18.02 15.08 7.03
C PRO A 198 17.14 13.86 7.39
N THR A 199 16.22 14.03 8.33
CA THR A 199 15.25 13.03 8.80
C THR A 199 13.81 13.29 8.31
N ALA A 200 13.59 14.34 7.51
CA ALA A 200 12.26 14.70 6.99
C ALA A 200 11.71 13.65 6.01
N LEU A 201 12.59 12.95 5.28
CA LEU A 201 12.25 11.76 4.49
C LEU A 201 13.19 10.61 4.86
N THR A 202 12.63 9.40 4.95
CA THR A 202 13.44 8.19 5.14
C THR A 202 14.37 7.99 3.94
N THR A 203 15.68 8.01 4.18
CA THR A 203 16.70 7.81 3.13
C THR A 203 16.91 6.33 2.81
N LYS A 204 16.47 5.43 3.70
CA LYS A 204 16.55 3.98 3.50
C LYS A 204 15.18 3.44 3.11
N LYS A 205 15.12 2.76 1.97
CA LYS A 205 13.91 2.12 1.43
C LYS A 205 13.32 1.05 2.36
N TYR A 206 14.15 0.44 3.21
CA TYR A 206 13.74 -0.56 4.20
C TYR A 206 14.46 -0.32 5.53
N GLY A 207 13.74 -0.49 6.65
CA GLY A 207 14.31 -0.44 8.01
C GLY A 207 14.96 -1.74 8.48
N ILE A 208 14.97 -2.79 7.64
CA ILE A 208 15.40 -4.16 7.96
C ILE A 208 16.51 -4.59 6.98
N SER A 209 17.43 -5.47 7.40
CA SER A 209 18.50 -5.95 6.53
C SER A 209 17.99 -6.87 5.40
N LYS A 210 18.69 -6.90 4.26
CA LYS A 210 18.31 -7.76 3.10
C LYS A 210 18.21 -9.25 3.46
N LYS A 211 19.02 -9.73 4.41
CA LYS A 211 19.01 -11.14 4.85
C LYS A 211 17.76 -11.47 5.65
N GLU A 212 17.41 -10.59 6.59
CA GLU A 212 16.21 -10.76 7.41
C GLU A 212 14.95 -10.62 6.56
N LEU A 213 14.95 -9.70 5.58
CA LEU A 213 13.88 -9.59 4.60
C LEU A 213 13.72 -10.90 3.79
N LEU A 214 14.82 -11.53 3.36
CA LEU A 214 14.78 -12.83 2.69
C LEU A 214 14.20 -13.93 3.60
N VAL A 215 14.60 -13.98 4.87
CA VAL A 215 14.06 -14.94 5.85
C VAL A 215 12.56 -14.72 6.05
N ALA A 216 12.11 -13.47 6.14
CA ALA A 216 10.69 -13.13 6.25
C ALA A 216 9.91 -13.57 5.00
N TYR A 217 10.44 -13.33 3.79
CA TYR A 217 9.82 -13.78 2.54
C TYR A 217 9.74 -15.31 2.45
N LEU A 218 10.82 -16.02 2.77
CA LEU A 218 10.83 -17.49 2.76
C LEU A 218 9.86 -18.07 3.78
N SER A 219 9.78 -17.47 4.97
CA SER A 219 8.84 -17.90 6.02
C SER A 219 7.39 -17.69 5.59
N ARG A 220 7.08 -16.55 4.97
CA ARG A 220 5.76 -16.25 4.39
C ARG A 220 5.40 -17.24 3.30
N GLU A 221 6.31 -17.49 2.36
CA GLU A 221 6.06 -18.40 1.23
C GLU A 221 5.86 -19.84 1.71
N HIS A 222 6.69 -20.32 2.64
CA HIS A 222 6.50 -21.64 3.24
C HIS A 222 5.14 -21.78 3.93
N LEU A 223 4.68 -20.75 4.65
CA LEU A 223 3.36 -20.74 5.26
C LEU A 223 2.24 -20.78 4.22
N LEU A 224 2.34 -20.00 3.14
CA LEU A 224 1.38 -19.99 2.03
C LEU A 224 1.34 -21.33 1.30
N MET A 225 2.50 -21.92 1.01
CA MET A 225 2.62 -23.25 0.42
C MET A 225 1.97 -24.33 1.30
N LYS A 226 2.16 -24.27 2.62
CA LYS A 226 1.54 -25.22 3.57
C LYS A 226 0.02 -25.09 3.60
N ARG A 227 -0.52 -23.87 3.50
CA ARG A 227 -1.98 -23.62 3.50
C ARG A 227 -2.64 -24.00 2.17
N ASN A 228 -1.95 -23.80 1.04
CA ASN A 228 -2.43 -24.19 -0.29
C ASN A 228 -1.76 -25.47 -0.80
N SER A 229 -1.46 -26.41 0.10
CA SER A 229 -0.68 -27.61 -0.22
C SER A 229 -1.31 -28.47 -1.32
N PHE A 230 -2.64 -28.44 -1.43
CA PHE A 230 -3.40 -29.19 -2.43
C PHE A 230 -2.92 -28.91 -3.87
N VAL A 231 -2.78 -27.64 -4.24
CA VAL A 231 -2.33 -27.26 -5.60
C VAL A 231 -0.89 -27.73 -5.84
N TYR A 232 -0.02 -27.62 -4.84
CA TYR A 232 1.38 -28.06 -4.97
C TYR A 232 1.50 -29.58 -5.05
N ILE A 233 0.67 -30.32 -4.31
CA ILE A 233 0.60 -31.78 -4.39
C ILE A 233 0.17 -32.21 -5.80
N LEU A 234 -0.87 -31.58 -6.36
CA LEU A 234 -1.32 -31.87 -7.74
C LEU A 234 -0.24 -31.56 -8.78
N LYS A 235 0.45 -30.42 -8.65
CA LYS A 235 1.57 -30.08 -9.55
C LYS A 235 2.75 -31.05 -9.42
N LEU A 236 3.04 -31.55 -8.22
CA LEU A 236 4.08 -32.56 -8.00
C LEU A 236 3.71 -33.88 -8.69
N ILE A 237 2.46 -34.33 -8.55
CA ILE A 237 1.96 -35.53 -9.24
C ILE A 237 2.06 -35.35 -10.76
N GLN A 238 1.64 -34.20 -11.29
CA GLN A 238 1.75 -33.88 -12.72
C GLN A 238 3.21 -33.94 -13.21
N LEU A 239 4.15 -33.41 -12.42
CA LEU A 239 5.58 -33.46 -12.74
C LEU A 239 6.11 -34.90 -12.80
N ILE A 240 5.70 -35.75 -11.85
CA ILE A 240 6.07 -37.17 -11.82
C ILE A 240 5.56 -37.89 -13.06
N ILE A 241 4.30 -37.66 -13.46
CA ILE A 241 3.72 -38.26 -14.67
C ILE A 241 4.48 -37.83 -15.93
N MET A 242 4.77 -36.54 -16.08
CA MET A 242 5.56 -36.02 -17.20
C MET A 242 6.97 -36.62 -17.24
N ALA A 243 7.62 -36.78 -16.09
CA ALA A 243 8.93 -37.40 -15.98
C ALA A 243 8.89 -38.89 -16.38
N LEU A 244 7.85 -39.63 -16.00
CA LEU A 244 7.66 -41.03 -16.40
C LEU A 244 7.44 -41.17 -17.92
N ILE A 245 6.64 -40.29 -18.52
CA ILE A 245 6.43 -40.28 -19.98
C ILE A 245 7.74 -39.97 -20.71
N ALA A 246 8.48 -38.95 -20.28
CA ALA A 246 9.79 -38.64 -20.85
C ALA A 246 10.78 -39.79 -20.67
N MET A 247 10.84 -40.39 -19.48
CA MET A 247 11.69 -41.54 -19.18
C MET A 247 11.39 -42.71 -20.12
N THR A 248 10.12 -43.05 -20.33
CA THR A 248 9.72 -44.14 -21.22
C THR A 248 10.01 -43.85 -22.70
N LEU A 249 9.93 -42.60 -23.15
CA LEU A 249 10.33 -42.18 -24.50
C LEU A 249 11.85 -42.24 -24.71
N PHE A 250 12.64 -41.75 -23.76
CA PHE A 250 14.10 -41.65 -23.89
C PHE A 250 14.86 -42.91 -23.47
N LEU A 251 14.32 -43.78 -22.60
CA LEU A 251 14.92 -45.09 -22.34
C LEU A 251 14.69 -46.10 -23.48
N ARG A 252 13.70 -45.87 -24.35
CA ARG A 252 13.36 -46.80 -25.46
C ARG A 252 14.11 -46.51 -26.77
N THR A 253 15.04 -45.56 -26.82
CA THR A 253 15.77 -45.17 -28.04
C THR A 253 17.20 -45.74 -28.14
N HIS A 254 17.48 -46.89 -27.54
CA HIS A 254 18.53 -47.76 -28.09
C HIS A 254 17.94 -48.65 -29.18
N MET A 255 17.76 -48.07 -30.37
CA MET A 255 17.54 -48.83 -31.60
C MET A 255 18.77 -49.71 -31.81
N HIS A 256 18.58 -51.04 -31.87
CA HIS A 256 19.66 -51.93 -32.33
C HIS A 256 20.11 -51.44 -33.71
N LYS A 257 21.38 -51.06 -33.84
CA LYS A 257 21.99 -50.85 -35.15
C LYS A 257 22.11 -52.23 -35.78
N CYS A 258 21.13 -52.63 -36.60
CA CYS A 258 21.29 -53.80 -37.44
C CYS A 258 22.42 -53.56 -38.44
N SER A 259 23.27 -54.57 -38.54
CA SER A 259 24.43 -54.67 -39.42
C SER A 259 24.04 -54.46 -40.90
N MET A 260 25.03 -54.13 -41.71
CA MET A 260 24.95 -53.75 -43.13
C MET A 260 24.51 -54.90 -44.08
N GLU A 261 23.35 -55.51 -43.89
CA GLU A 261 22.85 -56.54 -44.83
C GLU A 261 21.38 -56.40 -45.30
N ASP A 262 20.59 -55.46 -44.79
CA ASP A 262 19.18 -55.32 -45.21
C ASP A 262 18.96 -54.41 -46.45
N GLY A 263 19.94 -54.34 -47.35
CA GLY A 263 19.92 -53.54 -48.59
C GLY A 263 19.69 -54.33 -49.87
N ILE A 264 19.30 -55.61 -49.78
CA ILE A 264 19.08 -56.50 -50.91
C ILE A 264 17.78 -57.26 -50.61
N TYR A 265 16.82 -57.24 -51.56
CA TYR A 265 15.39 -57.66 -51.43
C TYR A 265 14.52 -56.60 -50.72
N GLY A 266 13.60 -55.86 -51.34
CA GLY A 266 13.00 -55.88 -52.66
C GLY A 266 11.65 -55.14 -52.58
N PHE A 267 11.37 -54.29 -53.57
CA PHE A 267 10.08 -53.63 -53.92
C PHE A 267 9.30 -52.85 -52.85
#